data_AF-A0A1L7WC98-F1
#
_entry.id   AF-A0A1L7WC98-F1
#
_cell.length_a   1.000
_cell.length_b   1.000
_cell.length_c   1.000
_cell.angle_alpha   90.00
_cell.angle_beta   90.00
_cell.angle_gamma   90.00
#
_symmetry.space_group_name_H-M   'P 1'
#
loop_
_entity.id
_entity.type
_entity.pdbx_description
1 polymer ?
#
loop_
_entity_poly.entity_id
_entity_poly.type
_entity_poly.pdbx_seq_one_letter_code
_entity_poly.pdbx_strand_id
1 'polypeptide(L)'
;MQCTQLISRRPFVFGGIALFLVWLIFGVDHRKLADRVPWNISNGALSVKEADVFDFPPVDSQAMRDMCAKQEWNSTLVFTCDENHGGVGHVRNSILNCVRYAIGAGGALVLPTIAPRGHDELDAAPEIQRRHGIPRQGMEYMFDKNHFADSLRKSCPELNLIRKMEPVETPRRRGLTPENLFVDIPASGIKKPEEWPIRLAAWIDAYMSKENQKEPIIIDLMQSFLHYPIHSDGHGVAHTFGNILKFRPDVRRIATRTLMKMSDWYDLPMNLSESIINPSFFGAHLGTENPFAEEKRHNSDIVYSHYTAQSNAYLKQAFSAKTQVMYVSSGNLAEVHHLGLQAEEYNIAITHKEDLLKGEDGEELDKLSWDQRAMIDYLVLTKAQEFAGVGHSSFSWNIALKRHETTEHVLGSLDEATEVWSDGLSTLYGVRKSYVESSGCMWA
;
A
#
# COMPACT_ATOMS: atom_id res chain seq x y z
N MET A 1 -57.72 -19.83 -67.90
CA MET A 1 -56.76 -20.69 -67.16
C MET A 1 -55.57 -19.84 -66.79
N GLN A 2 -55.34 -19.72 -65.48
CA GLN A 2 -54.17 -19.13 -64.82
C GLN A 2 -52.93 -20.01 -65.04
N CYS A 3 -51.73 -19.42 -64.98
CA CYS A 3 -50.84 -19.62 -63.83
C CYS A 3 -49.52 -18.85 -63.99
N THR A 4 -49.41 -17.74 -63.25
CA THR A 4 -48.17 -17.05 -62.90
C THR A 4 -47.41 -17.87 -61.84
N GLN A 5 -46.16 -18.27 -62.13
CA GLN A 5 -45.29 -18.91 -61.14
C GLN A 5 -44.62 -17.88 -60.23
N LEU A 6 -44.90 -18.00 -58.93
CA LEU A 6 -44.24 -17.29 -57.84
C LEU A 6 -42.88 -17.94 -57.53
N ILE A 7 -41.80 -17.20 -57.73
CA ILE A 7 -40.45 -17.57 -57.26
C ILE A 7 -40.36 -17.25 -55.77
N SER A 8 -40.16 -18.29 -54.96
CA SER A 8 -40.00 -18.23 -53.51
C SER A 8 -38.72 -17.47 -53.10
N ARG A 9 -38.87 -16.35 -52.38
CA ARG A 9 -37.79 -15.55 -51.77
C ARG A 9 -37.22 -16.12 -50.46
N ARG A 10 -37.43 -17.41 -50.16
CA ARG A 10 -36.95 -18.02 -48.91
C ARG A 10 -35.48 -18.46 -48.88
N PRO A 11 -34.78 -18.87 -49.96
CA PRO A 11 -33.40 -19.36 -49.83
C PRO A 11 -32.34 -18.23 -49.75
N PHE A 12 -32.68 -17.00 -50.14
CA PHE A 12 -31.74 -15.87 -50.14
C PHE A 12 -31.53 -15.24 -48.75
N VAL A 13 -32.52 -15.30 -47.86
CA VAL A 13 -32.44 -14.69 -46.53
C VAL A 13 -31.58 -15.52 -45.58
N PHE A 14 -31.63 -16.86 -45.69
CA PHE A 14 -30.83 -17.75 -44.84
C PHE A 14 -29.35 -17.81 -45.23
N GLY A 15 -29.02 -17.67 -46.52
CA GLY A 15 -27.63 -17.61 -46.99
C GLY A 15 -26.88 -16.34 -46.53
N GLY A 16 -27.57 -15.19 -46.49
CA GLY A 16 -26.99 -13.92 -46.05
C GLY A 16 -26.68 -13.88 -44.55
N ILE A 17 -27.55 -14.46 -43.71
CA ILE A 17 -27.35 -14.51 -42.25
C ILE A 17 -26.18 -15.44 -41.87
N ALA A 18 -26.04 -16.57 -42.57
CA ALA A 18 -24.91 -17.48 -42.34
C ALA A 18 -23.56 -16.85 -42.71
N LEU A 19 -23.49 -16.11 -43.83
CA LEU A 19 -22.27 -15.40 -44.24
C LEU A 19 -21.92 -14.23 -43.30
N PHE A 20 -22.92 -13.53 -42.76
CA PHE A 20 -22.69 -12.45 -41.79
C PHE A 20 -22.19 -12.97 -40.43
N LEU A 21 -22.68 -14.12 -39.98
CA LEU A 21 -22.18 -14.79 -38.77
C LEU A 21 -20.77 -15.34 -38.96
N VAL A 22 -20.44 -15.88 -40.13
CA VAL A 22 -19.05 -16.29 -40.47
C VAL A 22 -18.13 -15.07 -40.55
N TRP A 23 -18.59 -13.93 -41.06
CA TRP A 23 -17.82 -12.68 -41.04
C TRP A 23 -17.65 -12.10 -39.63
N LEU A 24 -18.61 -12.25 -38.73
CA LEU A 24 -18.44 -11.87 -37.32
C LEU A 24 -17.47 -12.79 -36.56
N ILE A 25 -17.41 -14.08 -36.92
CA ILE A 25 -16.53 -15.08 -36.28
C ILE A 25 -15.11 -15.06 -36.85
N PHE A 26 -14.92 -14.73 -38.14
CA PHE A 26 -13.62 -14.78 -38.82
C PHE A 26 -13.13 -13.45 -39.40
N GLY A 27 -13.95 -12.39 -39.41
CA GLY A 27 -13.64 -11.10 -40.03
C GLY A 27 -12.95 -10.09 -39.11
N VAL A 28 -12.77 -10.40 -37.83
CA VAL A 28 -11.88 -9.62 -36.95
C VAL A 28 -10.51 -10.27 -36.97
N ASP A 29 -9.67 -9.80 -37.89
CA ASP A 29 -8.24 -10.13 -37.94
C ASP A 29 -7.54 -9.50 -36.72
N HIS A 30 -7.67 -10.13 -35.55
CA HIS A 30 -7.00 -9.74 -34.30
C HIS A 30 -5.46 -9.95 -34.34
N ARG A 31 -4.86 -10.15 -35.53
CA ARG A 31 -3.44 -10.48 -35.68
C ARG A 31 -2.60 -9.46 -36.45
N LYS A 32 -3.07 -8.22 -36.60
CA LYS A 32 -2.29 -7.17 -37.30
C LYS A 32 -2.08 -5.86 -36.53
N LEU A 33 -1.94 -5.95 -35.22
CA LEU A 33 -1.49 -4.81 -34.39
C LEU A 33 -0.33 -5.13 -33.44
N ALA A 34 0.40 -6.23 -33.66
CA ALA A 34 1.55 -6.59 -32.83
C ALA A 34 2.89 -5.97 -33.26
N ASP A 35 2.98 -5.31 -34.43
CA ASP A 35 4.29 -4.99 -35.04
C ASP A 35 4.68 -3.50 -35.07
N ARG A 36 4.06 -2.62 -34.26
CA ARG A 36 4.50 -1.21 -34.18
C ARG A 36 4.46 -0.62 -32.78
N VAL A 37 5.21 -1.21 -31.86
CA VAL A 37 5.71 -0.50 -30.68
C VAL A 37 7.23 -0.71 -30.63
N PRO A 38 8.05 0.34 -30.81
CA PRO A 38 9.49 0.21 -30.66
C PRO A 38 9.81 0.08 -29.17
N TRP A 39 9.92 -1.17 -28.71
CA TRP A 39 10.45 -1.53 -27.40
C TRP A 39 11.92 -1.14 -27.34
N ASN A 40 12.23 -0.04 -26.67
CA ASN A 40 13.60 0.26 -26.27
C ASN A 40 13.83 -0.31 -24.85
N ILE A 41 13.79 -1.64 -24.73
CA ILE A 41 14.30 -2.36 -23.57
C ILE A 41 15.56 -3.09 -24.02
N SER A 42 16.68 -2.38 -24.03
CA SER A 42 17.99 -3.01 -24.15
C SER A 42 18.41 -3.57 -22.78
N ASN A 43 18.06 -4.83 -22.53
CA ASN A 43 18.93 -5.91 -22.01
C ASN A 43 18.08 -7.00 -21.34
N GLY A 44 17.79 -8.06 -22.10
CA GLY A 44 17.10 -9.27 -21.64
C GLY A 44 15.58 -9.12 -21.68
N ALA A 45 14.94 -9.68 -22.70
CA ALA A 45 13.48 -9.71 -22.80
C ALA A 45 12.91 -10.60 -21.68
N LEU A 46 12.66 -10.02 -20.51
CA LEU A 46 11.81 -10.60 -19.48
C LEU A 46 10.45 -10.88 -20.13
N SER A 47 9.93 -12.09 -19.92
CA SER A 47 8.54 -12.36 -20.28
C SER A 47 7.64 -11.31 -19.63
N VAL A 48 6.52 -10.95 -20.27
CA VAL A 48 5.49 -10.07 -19.66
C VAL A 48 5.07 -10.60 -18.27
N LYS A 49 5.13 -11.92 -18.07
CA LYS A 49 4.88 -12.57 -16.77
C LYS A 49 5.96 -12.32 -15.71
N GLU A 50 7.18 -11.99 -16.12
CA GLU A 50 8.34 -11.76 -15.25
C GLU A 50 8.64 -10.27 -15.05
N ALA A 51 8.00 -9.39 -15.82
CA ALA A 51 8.13 -7.95 -15.67
C ALA A 51 7.65 -7.48 -14.28
N ASP A 52 8.49 -6.70 -13.61
CA ASP A 52 8.21 -6.10 -12.30
C ASP A 52 8.71 -4.66 -12.31
N VAL A 53 7.83 -3.70 -12.63
CA VAL A 53 8.19 -2.27 -12.69
C VAL A 53 8.28 -1.62 -11.31
N PHE A 54 8.00 -2.40 -10.26
CA PHE A 54 8.10 -1.99 -8.86
C PHE A 54 9.26 -2.67 -8.14
N ASP A 55 10.10 -3.44 -8.86
CA ASP A 55 11.32 -3.97 -8.28
C ASP A 55 12.40 -2.90 -8.20
N PHE A 56 13.13 -2.90 -7.10
CA PHE A 56 14.27 -2.01 -6.87
C PHE A 56 15.30 -2.72 -5.97
N PRO A 57 16.59 -2.37 -6.08
CA PRO A 57 17.65 -3.03 -5.33
C PRO A 57 17.51 -2.78 -3.81
N PRO A 58 18.10 -3.64 -2.97
CA PRO A 58 18.16 -3.41 -1.53
C PRO A 58 18.74 -2.04 -1.18
N VAL A 59 18.14 -1.38 -0.19
CA VAL A 59 18.51 -0.03 0.25
C VAL A 59 19.96 0.00 0.71
N ASP A 60 20.71 0.95 0.17
CA ASP A 60 22.09 1.26 0.55
C ASP A 60 22.16 2.74 0.93
N SER A 61 21.95 3.03 2.21
CA SER A 61 21.79 4.40 2.73
C SER A 61 22.92 4.77 3.67
N GLN A 62 23.69 5.81 3.30
CA GLN A 62 24.73 6.36 4.20
C GLN A 62 24.11 7.00 5.44
N ALA A 63 22.97 7.68 5.31
CA ALA A 63 22.30 8.31 6.45
C ALA A 63 21.86 7.27 7.50
N MET A 64 21.42 6.09 7.06
CA MET A 64 21.11 4.98 7.98
C MET A 64 22.38 4.44 8.66
N ARG A 65 23.50 4.30 7.94
CA ARG A 65 24.77 3.88 8.53
C ARG A 65 25.22 4.86 9.61
N ASP A 66 25.12 6.16 9.33
CA ASP A 66 25.49 7.21 10.29
C ASP A 66 24.56 7.21 11.52
N MET A 67 23.29 6.85 11.37
CA MET A 67 22.35 6.67 12.49
C MET A 67 22.73 5.45 13.35
N CYS A 68 23.13 4.34 12.72
CA CYS A 68 23.52 3.11 13.41
C CYS A 68 24.88 3.21 14.11
N ALA A 69 25.83 3.92 13.52
CA ALA A 69 27.17 4.15 14.08
C ALA A 69 27.14 5.01 15.37
N LYS A 70 26.06 5.75 15.62
CA LYS A 70 25.89 6.56 16.84
C LYS A 70 25.38 5.77 18.05
N GLN A 71 25.00 4.50 17.85
CA GLN A 71 24.37 3.70 18.90
C GLN A 71 25.40 2.87 19.67
N GLU A 72 25.13 2.66 20.95
CA GLU A 72 25.84 1.67 21.75
C GLU A 72 25.13 0.32 21.61
N TRP A 73 25.72 -0.59 20.85
CA TRP A 73 25.08 -1.86 20.51
C TRP A 73 25.18 -2.90 21.64
N ASN A 74 24.03 -3.42 22.04
CA ASN A 74 23.88 -4.49 23.01
C ASN A 74 23.03 -5.63 22.43
N SER A 75 23.69 -6.67 21.90
CA SER A 75 23.00 -7.83 21.32
C SER A 75 22.24 -8.69 22.34
N THR A 76 22.39 -8.43 23.65
CA THR A 76 21.60 -9.10 24.70
C THR A 76 20.25 -8.43 24.93
N LEU A 77 20.02 -7.24 24.39
CA LEU A 77 18.72 -6.60 24.28
C LEU A 77 18.10 -6.99 22.94
N VAL A 78 16.97 -7.69 22.96
CA VAL A 78 16.32 -8.26 21.78
C VAL A 78 14.90 -7.72 21.66
N PHE A 79 14.55 -7.22 20.49
CA PHE A 79 13.21 -6.75 20.16
C PHE A 79 12.47 -7.77 19.28
N THR A 80 11.22 -8.07 19.63
CA THR A 80 10.27 -8.73 18.72
C THR A 80 9.23 -7.72 18.27
N CYS A 81 8.70 -7.92 17.07
CA CYS A 81 7.68 -7.08 16.45
C CYS A 81 6.56 -7.99 15.97
N ASP A 82 5.78 -8.54 16.90
CA ASP A 82 4.81 -9.60 16.61
C ASP A 82 3.34 -9.13 16.60
N GLU A 83 3.10 -7.88 16.99
CA GLU A 83 1.76 -7.27 17.10
C GLU A 83 1.38 -6.43 15.87
N ASN A 84 1.92 -6.74 14.69
CA ASN A 84 1.59 -6.00 13.46
C ASN A 84 0.27 -6.48 12.85
N HIS A 85 -0.76 -5.63 12.86
CA HIS A 85 -2.09 -5.93 12.33
C HIS A 85 -2.74 -4.68 11.69
N GLY A 86 -3.88 -4.86 11.02
CA GLY A 86 -4.59 -3.80 10.31
C GLY A 86 -4.23 -3.74 8.82
N GLY A 87 -4.60 -2.64 8.16
CA GLY A 87 -4.33 -2.44 6.73
C GLY A 87 -2.86 -2.20 6.38
N VAL A 88 -2.61 -2.08 5.07
CA VAL A 88 -1.26 -1.87 4.50
C VAL A 88 -0.49 -0.74 5.18
N GLY A 89 -1.15 0.40 5.42
CA GLY A 89 -0.56 1.55 6.09
C GLY A 89 -0.16 1.26 7.55
N HIS A 90 -1.01 0.56 8.30
CA HIS A 90 -0.77 0.20 9.71
C HIS A 90 0.40 -0.77 9.85
N VAL A 91 0.37 -1.87 9.09
CA VAL A 91 1.41 -2.91 9.16
C VAL A 91 2.77 -2.35 8.75
N ARG A 92 2.83 -1.59 7.64
CA ARG A 92 4.08 -0.96 7.16
C ARG A 92 4.69 -0.06 8.23
N ASN A 93 3.90 0.87 8.79
CA ASN A 93 4.38 1.83 9.77
C ASN A 93 4.74 1.18 11.10
N SER A 94 3.98 0.18 11.54
CA SER A 94 4.26 -0.57 12.78
C SER A 94 5.61 -1.30 12.70
N ILE A 95 5.88 -2.00 11.60
CA ILE A 95 7.16 -2.69 11.40
C ILE A 95 8.31 -1.69 11.36
N LEU A 96 8.18 -0.61 10.59
CA LEU A 96 9.24 0.41 10.45
C LEU A 96 9.53 1.10 11.78
N ASN A 97 8.50 1.47 12.55
CA ASN A 97 8.69 2.00 13.89
C ASN A 97 9.41 1.01 14.79
N CYS A 98 9.04 -0.27 14.75
CA CYS A 98 9.72 -1.29 15.56
C CYS A 98 11.20 -1.43 15.22
N VAL A 99 11.54 -1.47 13.93
CA VAL A 99 12.93 -1.45 13.46
C VAL A 99 13.65 -0.20 13.97
N ARG A 100 13.01 0.97 13.87
CA ARG A 100 13.61 2.24 14.29
C ARG A 100 13.85 2.29 15.80
N TYR A 101 12.94 1.81 16.62
CA TYR A 101 13.11 1.72 18.07
C TYR A 101 14.20 0.72 18.46
N ALA A 102 14.29 -0.42 17.77
CA ALA A 102 15.37 -1.39 17.99
C ALA A 102 16.74 -0.79 17.68
N ILE A 103 16.88 -0.11 16.54
CA ILE A 103 18.11 0.64 16.19
C ILE A 103 18.41 1.69 17.24
N GLY A 104 17.41 2.51 17.63
CA GLY A 104 17.59 3.57 18.62
C GLY A 104 18.04 3.06 19.98
N ALA A 105 17.69 1.83 20.35
CA ALA A 105 18.14 1.20 21.58
C ALA A 105 19.47 0.43 21.44
N GLY A 106 20.05 0.36 20.25
CA GLY A 106 21.21 -0.49 19.96
C GLY A 106 20.94 -1.99 20.17
N GLY A 107 19.68 -2.43 20.06
CA GLY A 107 19.30 -3.83 20.31
C GLY A 107 19.34 -4.70 19.06
N ALA A 108 19.27 -6.02 19.26
CA ALA A 108 19.00 -6.98 18.19
C ALA A 108 17.51 -6.97 17.81
N LEU A 109 17.20 -7.34 16.57
CA LEU A 109 15.84 -7.40 16.05
C LEU A 109 15.52 -8.82 15.58
N VAL A 110 14.41 -9.39 16.03
CA VAL A 110 13.84 -10.61 15.45
C VAL A 110 13.03 -10.25 14.21
N LEU A 111 13.13 -11.05 13.15
CA LEU A 111 12.32 -10.85 11.94
C LEU A 111 10.84 -10.65 12.31
N PRO A 112 10.21 -9.52 11.91
CA PRO A 112 8.84 -9.21 12.27
C PRO A 112 7.84 -10.27 11.78
N THR A 113 6.76 -10.43 12.52
CA THR A 113 5.60 -11.25 12.12
C THR A 113 4.36 -10.37 11.97
N ILE A 114 3.39 -10.85 11.20
CA ILE A 114 2.14 -10.14 10.89
C ILE A 114 0.99 -11.01 11.39
N ALA A 115 0.05 -10.41 12.12
CA ALA A 115 -1.21 -11.02 12.48
C ALA A 115 -2.24 -10.70 11.37
N PRO A 116 -2.61 -11.67 10.52
CA PRO A 116 -3.55 -11.43 9.42
C PRO A 116 -4.95 -11.11 9.95
N ARG A 117 -5.69 -10.26 9.23
CA ARG A 117 -7.10 -10.03 9.49
C ARG A 117 -7.95 -11.23 9.04
N GLY A 118 -9.01 -11.52 9.79
CA GLY A 118 -10.03 -12.48 9.37
C GLY A 118 -10.87 -11.89 8.23
N HIS A 119 -11.45 -12.76 7.39
CA HIS A 119 -12.30 -12.35 6.25
C HIS A 119 -13.53 -11.51 6.69
N ASP A 120 -13.95 -11.63 7.95
CA ASP A 120 -15.12 -10.94 8.53
C ASP A 120 -14.73 -9.88 9.59
N GLU A 121 -13.44 -9.73 9.88
CA GLU A 121 -12.91 -8.83 10.92
C GLU A 121 -12.02 -7.79 10.24
N LEU A 122 -12.66 -6.79 9.61
CA LEU A 122 -11.96 -5.64 9.02
C LEU A 122 -11.17 -4.86 10.09
N ASP A 123 -11.65 -4.84 11.34
CA ASP A 123 -11.23 -3.81 12.30
C ASP A 123 -10.87 -4.32 13.70
N ALA A 124 -10.99 -5.62 13.98
CA ALA A 124 -10.56 -6.15 15.28
C ALA A 124 -9.18 -6.79 15.12
N ALA A 125 -8.21 -6.42 15.98
CA ALA A 125 -7.19 -7.38 16.36
C ALA A 125 -7.95 -8.67 16.68
N PRO A 126 -7.65 -9.81 16.04
CA PRO A 126 -8.46 -11.00 16.20
C PRO A 126 -8.61 -11.22 17.70
N GLU A 127 -9.86 -11.18 18.20
CA GLU A 127 -10.07 -11.39 19.61
C GLU A 127 -9.32 -12.67 19.96
N ILE A 128 -8.35 -12.55 20.87
CA ILE A 128 -7.60 -13.69 21.44
C ILE A 128 -8.59 -14.70 22.10
N GLN A 129 -9.89 -14.38 22.11
CA GLN A 129 -11.01 -15.24 22.49
C GLN A 129 -11.35 -16.35 21.47
N ARG A 130 -10.90 -16.29 20.21
CA ARG A 130 -10.88 -17.53 19.40
C ARG A 130 -9.77 -18.38 20.01
N ARG A 131 -10.13 -19.47 20.72
CA ARG A 131 -9.21 -20.43 21.37
C ARG A 131 -8.00 -20.87 20.50
N HIS A 132 -8.07 -20.64 19.19
CA HIS A 132 -7.00 -20.76 18.21
C HIS A 132 -7.07 -19.58 17.20
N GLY A 133 -6.58 -18.38 17.55
CA GLY A 133 -6.48 -17.26 16.60
C GLY A 133 -5.71 -17.62 15.32
N ILE A 134 -5.81 -16.80 14.26
CA ILE A 134 -5.04 -17.03 13.02
C ILE A 134 -3.55 -17.01 13.37
N PRO A 135 -2.77 -18.05 13.01
CA PRO A 135 -1.35 -18.08 13.33
C PRO A 135 -0.65 -16.88 12.67
N ARG A 136 0.20 -16.21 13.44
CA ARG A 136 1.05 -15.13 12.93
C ARG A 136 1.82 -15.64 11.71
N GLN A 137 1.84 -14.84 10.66
CA GLN A 137 2.59 -15.11 9.44
C GLN A 137 3.94 -14.40 9.49
N GLY A 138 4.94 -14.95 8.82
CA GLY A 138 6.20 -14.23 8.60
C GLY A 138 5.96 -12.96 7.76
N MET A 139 6.92 -12.04 7.79
CA MET A 139 6.81 -10.80 7.01
C MET A 139 6.60 -11.01 5.50
N GLU A 140 6.96 -12.18 4.96
CA GLU A 140 6.67 -12.62 3.59
C GLU A 140 5.17 -12.62 3.23
N TYR A 141 4.29 -12.54 4.23
CA TYR A 141 2.86 -12.34 3.99
C TYR A 141 2.58 -11.08 3.17
N MET A 142 3.33 -9.99 3.39
CA MET A 142 3.18 -8.71 2.69
C MET A 142 4.45 -8.21 1.99
N PHE A 143 5.63 -8.56 2.51
CA PHE A 143 6.90 -7.94 2.11
C PHE A 143 7.91 -8.92 1.55
N ASP A 144 8.86 -8.41 0.78
CA ASP A 144 10.03 -9.14 0.33
C ASP A 144 11.05 -9.28 1.47
N LYS A 145 11.02 -10.44 2.13
CA LYS A 145 11.90 -10.77 3.26
C LYS A 145 13.38 -10.65 2.93
N ASN A 146 13.80 -10.99 1.71
CA ASN A 146 15.20 -10.93 1.31
C ASN A 146 15.64 -9.48 1.12
N HIS A 147 14.80 -8.68 0.45
CA HIS A 147 15.05 -7.24 0.31
C HIS A 147 15.19 -6.55 1.67
N PHE A 148 14.31 -6.88 2.63
CA PHE A 148 14.39 -6.32 3.98
C PHE A 148 15.71 -6.67 4.68
N ALA A 149 16.06 -7.95 4.72
CA ALA A 149 17.29 -8.42 5.36
C ALA A 149 18.55 -7.83 4.70
N ASP A 150 18.58 -7.77 3.36
CA ASP A 150 19.70 -7.22 2.62
C ASP A 150 19.81 -5.71 2.76
N SER A 151 18.69 -4.99 2.81
CA SER A 151 18.65 -3.55 3.04
C SER A 151 19.20 -3.19 4.41
N LEU A 152 18.76 -3.89 5.46
CA LEU A 152 19.29 -3.70 6.81
C LEU A 152 20.76 -4.05 6.91
N ARG A 153 21.19 -5.18 6.32
CA ARG A 153 22.61 -5.57 6.31
C ARG A 153 23.52 -4.54 5.65
N LYS A 154 23.06 -3.87 4.58
CA LYS A 154 23.83 -2.83 3.88
C LYS A 154 23.80 -1.47 4.59
N SER A 155 22.64 -1.12 5.13
CA SER A 155 22.37 0.23 5.64
C SER A 155 22.54 0.36 7.16
N CYS A 156 22.57 -0.75 7.91
CA CYS A 156 22.77 -0.80 9.36
C CYS A 156 23.44 -2.13 9.76
N PRO A 157 24.71 -2.36 9.36
CA PRO A 157 25.38 -3.66 9.55
C PRO A 157 25.56 -4.06 11.03
N GLU A 158 25.51 -3.10 11.95
CA GLU A 158 25.60 -3.34 13.39
C GLU A 158 24.32 -3.96 13.98
N LEU A 159 23.18 -3.81 13.30
CA LEU A 159 21.90 -4.41 13.71
C LEU A 159 21.94 -5.92 13.52
N ASN A 160 21.97 -6.65 14.63
CA ASN A 160 21.85 -8.10 14.61
C ASN A 160 20.41 -8.52 14.29
N LEU A 161 20.19 -8.98 13.05
CA LEU A 161 18.90 -9.51 12.59
C LEU A 161 18.77 -11.01 12.86
N ILE A 162 17.96 -11.36 13.85
CA ILE A 162 17.67 -12.72 14.26
C ILE A 162 16.56 -13.29 13.37
N ARG A 163 16.89 -14.33 12.59
CA ARG A 163 15.96 -14.92 11.60
C ARG A 163 14.73 -15.58 12.23
N LYS A 164 14.91 -16.23 13.37
CA LYS A 164 13.86 -16.91 14.10
C LYS A 164 14.25 -16.95 15.56
N MET A 165 13.28 -16.71 16.43
CA MET A 165 13.40 -16.92 17.86
C MET A 165 12.38 -17.98 18.25
N GLU A 166 12.82 -19.01 18.97
CA GLU A 166 11.87 -19.98 19.53
C GLU A 166 11.07 -19.31 20.67
N PRO A 167 9.84 -19.77 20.97
CA PRO A 167 9.11 -19.30 22.13
C PRO A 167 9.92 -19.57 23.40
N VAL A 168 10.37 -18.49 24.05
CA VAL A 168 11.06 -18.54 25.34
C VAL A 168 10.16 -17.95 26.41
N GLU A 169 9.88 -18.73 27.44
CA GLU A 169 9.28 -18.27 28.69
C GLU A 169 10.39 -17.87 29.65
N THR A 170 10.52 -16.57 29.92
CA THR A 170 11.52 -16.01 30.84
C THR A 170 10.97 -14.78 31.54
N PRO A 171 11.32 -14.54 32.82
CA PRO A 171 10.96 -13.30 33.52
C PRO A 171 11.69 -12.05 32.98
N ARG A 172 12.60 -12.22 32.01
CA ARG A 172 13.28 -11.12 31.29
C ARG A 172 12.64 -10.82 29.92
N ARG A 173 11.41 -11.29 29.70
CA ARG A 173 10.59 -11.00 28.51
C ARG A 173 9.34 -10.22 28.90
N ARG A 174 9.07 -9.09 28.23
CA ARG A 174 7.89 -8.27 28.51
C ARG A 174 7.45 -7.42 27.32
N GLY A 175 6.13 -7.25 27.18
CA GLY A 175 5.53 -6.32 26.23
C GLY A 175 5.76 -4.85 26.58
N LEU A 176 6.02 -4.02 25.57
CA LEU A 176 6.20 -2.58 25.71
C LEU A 176 5.57 -1.84 24.54
N THR A 177 4.70 -0.89 24.86
CA THR A 177 4.23 0.15 23.92
C THR A 177 5.17 1.36 24.05
N PRO A 178 5.96 1.72 23.02
CA PRO A 178 6.98 2.77 23.12
C PRO A 178 6.46 4.12 23.60
N GLU A 179 5.31 4.54 23.09
CA GLU A 179 4.67 5.81 23.41
C GLU A 179 4.29 5.94 24.90
N ASN A 180 4.07 4.84 25.62
CA ASN A 180 3.78 4.88 27.06
C ASN A 180 4.97 5.39 27.90
N LEU A 181 6.17 5.45 27.33
CA LEU A 181 7.35 6.01 28.01
C LEU A 181 7.45 7.54 27.88
N PHE A 182 6.58 8.15 27.09
CA PHE A 182 6.55 9.59 26.83
C PHE A 182 5.25 10.21 27.35
N VAL A 183 5.30 11.52 27.60
CA VAL A 183 4.15 12.32 28.03
C VAL A 183 3.78 13.31 26.94
N ASP A 184 2.50 13.68 26.86
CA ASP A 184 1.97 14.72 25.97
C ASP A 184 2.42 14.56 24.50
N ILE A 185 2.02 13.47 23.86
CA ILE A 185 2.38 13.19 22.47
C ILE A 185 1.40 13.92 21.53
N PRO A 186 1.81 15.02 20.88
CA PRO A 186 0.97 15.72 19.92
C PRO A 186 0.72 14.88 18.67
N ALA A 187 -0.19 15.33 17.80
CA ALA A 187 -0.41 14.69 16.50
C ALA A 187 0.88 14.59 15.68
N SER A 188 1.80 15.54 15.80
CA SER A 188 3.12 15.52 15.15
C SER A 188 4.12 14.48 15.71
N GLY A 189 3.73 13.65 16.68
CA GLY A 189 4.58 12.61 17.27
C GLY A 189 5.38 13.06 18.49
N ILE A 190 6.18 12.13 19.03
CA ILE A 190 6.98 12.32 20.25
C ILE A 190 7.92 13.52 20.08
N LYS A 191 7.85 14.52 20.96
CA LYS A 191 8.63 15.77 20.82
C LYS A 191 10.15 15.58 20.94
N LYS A 192 10.58 14.58 21.70
CA LYS A 192 11.99 14.30 22.01
C LYS A 192 12.30 12.81 21.82
N PRO A 193 12.27 12.29 20.58
CA PRO A 193 12.48 10.88 20.31
C PRO A 193 13.88 10.40 20.72
N GLU A 194 14.86 11.30 20.83
CA GLU A 194 16.22 11.02 21.31
C GLU A 194 16.28 10.57 22.77
N GLU A 195 15.24 10.84 23.57
CA GLU A 195 15.15 10.37 24.96
C GLU A 195 14.77 8.87 25.06
N TRP A 196 14.40 8.23 23.94
CA TRP A 196 14.01 6.81 23.89
C TRP A 196 14.98 5.88 24.63
N PRO A 197 16.30 5.90 24.40
CA PRO A 197 17.21 4.91 25.00
C PRO A 197 17.29 5.06 26.52
N ILE A 198 17.29 6.30 27.01
CA ILE A 198 17.36 6.61 28.44
C ILE A 198 16.06 6.19 29.13
N ARG A 199 14.91 6.49 28.52
CA ARG A 199 13.59 6.11 29.04
C ARG A 199 13.41 4.59 29.05
N LEU A 200 13.88 3.92 28.00
CA LEU A 200 13.88 2.47 27.90
C LEU A 200 14.74 1.84 28.99
N ALA A 201 15.96 2.33 29.22
CA ALA A 201 16.84 1.83 30.26
C ALA A 201 16.20 1.94 31.66
N ALA A 202 15.58 3.09 31.97
CA ALA A 202 14.84 3.28 33.21
C ALA A 202 13.65 2.31 33.35
N TRP A 203 12.93 2.05 32.25
CA TRP A 203 11.85 1.07 32.23
C TRP A 203 12.37 -0.36 32.44
N ILE A 204 13.47 -0.74 31.79
CA ILE A 204 14.12 -2.05 31.98
C ILE A 204 14.49 -2.24 33.46
N ASP A 205 15.15 -1.26 34.08
CA ASP A 205 15.58 -1.34 35.48
C ASP A 205 14.41 -1.48 36.47
N ALA A 206 13.27 -0.90 36.13
CA ALA A 206 12.06 -0.94 36.96
C ALA A 206 11.25 -2.23 36.78
N TYR A 207 11.21 -2.80 35.57
CA TYR A 207 10.22 -3.82 35.20
C TYR A 207 10.78 -5.17 34.77
N MET A 208 12.09 -5.29 34.53
CA MET A 208 12.74 -6.55 34.16
C MET A 208 13.38 -7.24 35.36
N SER A 209 13.34 -8.58 35.38
CA SER A 209 14.00 -9.35 36.44
C SER A 209 15.51 -9.11 36.45
N LYS A 210 16.07 -8.93 37.66
CA LYS A 210 17.52 -8.85 37.89
C LYS A 210 18.17 -10.22 38.02
N GLU A 211 17.38 -11.29 38.09
CA GLU A 211 17.84 -12.67 38.09
C GLU A 211 18.27 -13.09 36.66
N ASN A 212 19.04 -14.18 36.58
CA ASN A 212 19.50 -14.78 35.33
C ASN A 212 20.07 -13.76 34.32
N GLN A 213 20.99 -12.88 34.74
CA GLN A 213 21.58 -11.83 33.88
C GLN A 213 22.31 -12.34 32.62
N LYS A 214 22.52 -13.66 32.52
CA LYS A 214 23.04 -14.31 31.31
C LYS A 214 21.98 -14.47 30.21
N GLU A 215 20.70 -14.44 30.56
CA GLU A 215 19.59 -14.48 29.61
C GLU A 215 19.38 -13.09 28.98
N PRO A 216 19.06 -13.04 27.68
CA PRO A 216 18.77 -11.78 27.01
C PRO A 216 17.53 -11.11 27.62
N ILE A 217 17.48 -9.79 27.53
CA ILE A 217 16.26 -9.02 27.76
C ILE A 217 15.48 -9.03 26.45
N ILE A 218 14.24 -9.52 26.49
CA ILE A 218 13.36 -9.60 25.33
C ILE A 218 12.24 -8.59 25.50
N ILE A 219 12.12 -7.66 24.58
CA ILE A 219 11.06 -6.66 24.56
C ILE A 219 10.12 -6.99 23.41
N ASP A 220 8.91 -7.39 23.75
CA ASP A 220 7.85 -7.56 22.75
C ASP A 220 7.25 -6.19 22.45
N LEU A 221 7.78 -5.54 21.40
CA LEU A 221 7.32 -4.20 21.04
C LEU A 221 5.90 -4.30 20.49
N MET A 222 4.96 -3.66 21.18
CA MET A 222 3.56 -3.60 20.73
C MET A 222 3.45 -2.66 19.53
N GLN A 223 2.34 -2.76 18.79
CA GLN A 223 2.08 -1.90 17.64
C GLN A 223 2.23 -0.43 18.03
N SER A 224 3.04 0.30 17.27
CA SER A 224 3.19 1.75 17.40
C SER A 224 2.91 2.40 16.04
N PHE A 225 1.88 3.23 15.98
CA PHE A 225 1.40 3.86 14.75
C PHE A 225 1.28 5.38 14.93
N LEU A 226 1.85 6.16 14.01
CA LEU A 226 1.86 7.64 14.02
C LEU A 226 2.57 8.32 15.21
N HIS A 227 3.26 7.61 16.10
CA HIS A 227 3.89 8.25 17.26
C HIS A 227 5.35 8.70 17.04
N TYR A 228 6.07 8.09 16.09
CA TYR A 228 7.47 8.41 15.84
C TYR A 228 7.62 9.51 14.78
N PRO A 229 8.21 10.69 15.08
CA PRO A 229 8.36 11.77 14.10
C PRO A 229 9.53 11.47 13.15
N ILE A 230 9.25 10.98 11.95
CA ILE A 230 10.27 10.41 11.05
C ILE A 230 11.36 11.41 10.64
N HIS A 231 11.01 12.70 10.56
CA HIS A 231 11.95 13.75 10.18
C HIS A 231 12.95 14.11 11.29
N SER A 232 12.74 13.64 12.52
CA SER A 232 13.71 13.78 13.61
C SER A 232 15.03 13.08 13.33
N ASP A 233 15.04 12.06 12.46
CA ASP A 233 16.25 11.35 11.99
C ASP A 233 16.97 12.05 10.83
N GLY A 234 16.43 13.19 10.38
CA GLY A 234 16.94 13.94 9.25
C GLY A 234 16.38 13.48 7.91
N HIS A 235 16.51 14.37 6.91
CA HIS A 235 15.89 14.22 5.59
C HIS A 235 16.27 12.92 4.89
N GLY A 236 17.56 12.52 4.97
CA GLY A 236 18.05 11.32 4.29
C GLY A 236 17.43 10.02 4.82
N VAL A 237 17.22 9.91 6.13
CA VAL A 237 16.57 8.72 6.72
C VAL A 237 15.08 8.74 6.43
N ALA A 238 14.41 9.87 6.64
CA ALA A 238 12.96 10.02 6.45
C ALA A 238 12.46 9.52 5.07
N HIS A 239 13.24 9.75 4.00
CA HIS A 239 12.86 9.39 2.63
C HIS A 239 13.48 8.08 2.11
N THR A 240 14.35 7.42 2.89
CA THR A 240 14.98 6.14 2.46
C THR A 240 14.59 4.97 3.33
N PHE A 241 14.25 5.20 4.59
CA PHE A 241 14.01 4.15 5.57
C PHE A 241 12.78 3.30 5.23
N GLY A 242 11.69 3.91 4.74
CA GLY A 242 10.50 3.15 4.34
C GLY A 242 10.76 2.14 3.22
N ASN A 243 11.74 2.41 2.36
CA ASN A 243 12.08 1.53 1.23
C ASN A 243 12.74 0.20 1.65
N ILE A 244 13.09 0.00 2.93
CA ILE A 244 13.51 -1.33 3.42
C ILE A 244 12.36 -2.34 3.39
N LEU A 245 11.11 -1.86 3.39
CA LEU A 245 9.91 -2.68 3.20
C LEU A 245 9.43 -2.57 1.75
N LYS A 246 9.94 -3.45 0.90
CA LYS A 246 9.43 -3.66 -0.46
C LYS A 246 8.31 -4.71 -0.41
N PHE A 247 7.21 -4.51 -1.12
CA PHE A 247 6.13 -5.53 -1.16
C PHE A 247 6.58 -6.83 -1.81
N ARG A 248 5.87 -7.91 -1.51
CA ARG A 248 6.14 -9.26 -2.03
C ARG A 248 6.16 -9.31 -3.57
N PRO A 249 7.09 -10.06 -4.21
CA PRO A 249 7.32 -9.98 -5.66
C PRO A 249 6.13 -10.36 -6.55
N ASP A 250 5.31 -11.32 -6.14
CA ASP A 250 4.12 -11.74 -6.88
C ASP A 250 3.06 -10.63 -6.96
N VAL A 251 2.81 -9.92 -5.85
CA VAL A 251 1.92 -8.73 -5.84
C VAL A 251 2.45 -7.63 -6.77
N ARG A 252 3.75 -7.38 -6.77
CA ARG A 252 4.36 -6.37 -7.65
C ARG A 252 4.25 -6.72 -9.13
N ARG A 253 4.43 -7.99 -9.48
CA ARG A 253 4.20 -8.48 -10.85
C ARG A 253 2.73 -8.42 -11.25
N ILE A 254 1.79 -8.73 -10.34
CA ILE A 254 0.36 -8.55 -10.61
C ILE A 254 0.04 -7.07 -10.85
N ALA A 255 0.53 -6.15 -10.01
CA ALA A 255 0.33 -4.71 -10.21
C ALA A 255 0.89 -4.22 -11.55
N THR A 256 2.07 -4.73 -11.96
CA THR A 256 2.65 -4.47 -13.28
C THR A 256 1.71 -4.91 -14.40
N ARG A 257 1.17 -6.14 -14.32
CA ARG A 257 0.18 -6.65 -15.27
C ARG A 257 -1.11 -5.84 -15.27
N THR A 258 -1.60 -5.40 -14.12
CA THR A 258 -2.79 -4.53 -14.02
C THR A 258 -2.59 -3.25 -14.85
N LEU A 259 -1.44 -2.58 -14.71
CA LEU A 259 -1.11 -1.39 -15.50
C LEU A 259 -1.02 -1.72 -17.01
N MET A 260 -0.36 -2.82 -17.38
CA MET A 260 -0.27 -3.22 -18.80
C MET A 260 -1.65 -3.52 -19.40
N LYS A 261 -2.49 -4.28 -18.70
CA LYS A 261 -3.85 -4.61 -19.13
C LYS A 261 -4.73 -3.36 -19.25
N MET A 262 -4.59 -2.41 -18.34
CA MET A 262 -5.29 -1.12 -18.44
C MET A 262 -4.81 -0.31 -19.64
N SER A 263 -3.50 -0.32 -19.93
CA SER A 263 -2.92 0.30 -21.12
C SER A 263 -3.54 -0.26 -22.40
N ASP A 264 -3.56 -1.58 -22.50
CA ASP A 264 -4.07 -2.30 -23.68
C ASP A 264 -5.58 -2.14 -23.83
N TRP A 265 -6.34 -2.24 -22.73
CA TRP A 265 -7.80 -2.20 -22.76
C TRP A 265 -8.33 -0.83 -23.18
N TYR A 266 -7.69 0.24 -22.72
CA TYR A 266 -8.14 1.61 -22.96
C TYR A 266 -7.30 2.38 -23.98
N ASP A 267 -6.36 1.72 -24.66
CA ASP A 267 -5.43 2.34 -25.63
C ASP A 267 -4.69 3.56 -25.05
N LEU A 268 -4.25 3.45 -23.80
CA LEU A 268 -3.53 4.52 -23.10
C LEU A 268 -2.02 4.39 -23.37
N PRO A 269 -1.31 5.46 -23.76
CA PRO A 269 0.12 5.42 -24.03
C PRO A 269 0.94 5.50 -22.73
N MET A 270 0.85 4.49 -21.87
CA MET A 270 1.50 4.50 -20.56
C MET A 270 2.97 4.07 -20.63
N ASN A 271 3.88 4.93 -20.17
CA ASN A 271 5.26 4.55 -19.88
C ASN A 271 5.39 4.07 -18.43
N LEU A 272 5.39 2.76 -18.21
CA LEU A 272 5.40 2.16 -16.87
C LEU A 272 6.72 2.40 -16.09
N SER A 273 7.79 2.84 -16.78
CA SER A 273 9.06 3.22 -16.14
C SER A 273 8.97 4.54 -15.37
N GLU A 274 7.99 5.40 -15.68
CA GLU A 274 7.78 6.66 -14.96
C GLU A 274 7.24 6.42 -13.55
N SER A 275 7.64 7.23 -12.58
CA SER A 275 7.08 7.17 -11.23
C SER A 275 5.63 7.66 -11.18
N ILE A 276 5.32 8.68 -12.00
CA ILE A 276 3.97 9.23 -12.23
C ILE A 276 3.71 9.15 -13.74
N ILE A 277 2.73 8.36 -14.16
CA ILE A 277 2.46 8.15 -15.58
C ILE A 277 1.53 9.27 -16.07
N ASN A 278 1.99 10.10 -17.00
CA ASN A 278 1.22 11.20 -17.57
C ASN A 278 1.56 11.37 -19.07
N PRO A 279 0.60 11.31 -20.00
CA PRO A 279 -0.84 11.10 -19.79
C PRO A 279 -1.19 9.66 -19.39
N SER A 280 -2.18 9.46 -18.52
CA SER A 280 -2.68 8.13 -18.17
C SER A 280 -4.13 8.11 -17.65
N PHE A 281 -4.32 7.67 -16.40
CA PHE A 281 -5.58 7.44 -15.70
C PHE A 281 -5.60 8.24 -14.40
N PHE A 282 -6.81 8.47 -13.90
CA PHE A 282 -7.05 8.99 -12.57
C PHE A 282 -7.10 7.85 -11.55
N GLY A 283 -6.35 7.95 -10.46
CA GLY A 283 -6.41 6.99 -9.36
C GLY A 283 -7.37 7.48 -8.29
N ALA A 284 -8.31 6.63 -7.84
CA ALA A 284 -9.22 6.95 -6.75
C ALA A 284 -9.19 5.85 -5.69
N HIS A 285 -9.06 6.25 -4.42
CA HIS A 285 -9.33 5.38 -3.28
C HIS A 285 -10.70 5.72 -2.67
N LEU A 286 -11.66 4.84 -2.91
CA LEU A 286 -13.02 4.92 -2.37
C LEU A 286 -13.06 4.15 -1.03
N GLY A 287 -12.69 4.86 0.04
CA GLY A 287 -12.62 4.35 1.40
C GLY A 287 -13.93 4.60 2.15
N THR A 288 -14.93 3.77 1.91
CA THR A 288 -16.28 3.86 2.53
C THR A 288 -16.53 2.76 3.56
N GLU A 289 -15.52 1.94 3.84
CA GLU A 289 -15.47 1.05 5.00
C GLU A 289 -15.55 1.87 6.30
N ASN A 290 -15.96 1.24 7.41
CA ASN A 290 -16.31 1.93 8.66
C ASN A 290 -15.19 2.89 9.15
N PRO A 291 -15.34 4.22 8.94
CA PRO A 291 -14.25 5.18 9.17
C PRO A 291 -14.10 5.54 10.64
N PHE A 292 -14.92 4.95 11.51
CA PHE A 292 -14.90 5.11 12.96
C PHE A 292 -14.28 3.90 13.66
N ALA A 293 -13.88 2.87 12.91
CA ALA A 293 -13.38 1.63 13.48
C ALA A 293 -11.87 1.66 13.78
N GLU A 294 -11.09 2.46 13.04
CA GLU A 294 -9.64 2.24 12.96
C GLU A 294 -8.78 3.17 13.83
N GLU A 295 -9.11 4.46 13.97
CA GLU A 295 -8.14 5.44 14.54
C GLU A 295 -8.76 6.39 15.58
N LYS A 296 -8.39 6.21 16.85
CA LYS A 296 -8.84 7.07 17.97
C LYS A 296 -8.06 8.37 18.08
N ARG A 297 -6.91 8.49 17.41
CA ARG A 297 -6.08 9.69 17.46
C ARG A 297 -6.71 10.87 16.73
N HIS A 298 -7.60 10.60 15.78
CA HIS A 298 -8.21 11.62 14.95
C HIS A 298 -9.72 11.48 14.94
N ASN A 299 -10.40 12.62 14.79
CA ASN A 299 -11.83 12.62 14.49
C ASN A 299 -12.00 12.54 12.97
N SER A 300 -12.64 11.47 12.51
CA SER A 300 -12.99 11.29 11.10
C SER A 300 -13.97 12.37 10.66
N ASP A 301 -13.79 12.87 9.42
CA ASP A 301 -14.77 13.75 8.82
C ASP A 301 -16.05 12.97 8.47
N ILE A 302 -17.21 13.50 8.83
CA ILE A 302 -18.49 12.83 8.59
C ILE A 302 -18.89 12.93 7.11
N VAL A 303 -18.62 14.06 6.44
CA VAL A 303 -19.09 14.27 5.07
C VAL A 303 -18.38 13.30 4.11
N TYR A 304 -17.06 13.31 4.12
CA TYR A 304 -16.23 12.44 3.30
C TYR A 304 -16.10 11.02 3.86
N SER A 305 -16.75 10.69 4.98
CA SER A 305 -16.97 9.29 5.39
C SER A 305 -17.97 8.55 4.49
N HIS A 306 -18.78 9.29 3.73
CA HIS A 306 -19.86 8.72 2.92
C HIS A 306 -19.52 8.68 1.44
N TYR A 307 -19.99 7.60 0.79
CA TYR A 307 -19.90 7.37 -0.65
C TYR A 307 -20.21 8.62 -1.48
N THR A 308 -21.36 9.26 -1.25
CA THR A 308 -21.85 10.37 -2.08
C THR A 308 -20.90 11.57 -2.11
N ALA A 309 -20.20 11.86 -1.01
CA ALA A 309 -19.26 12.98 -0.99
C ALA A 309 -17.97 12.63 -1.76
N GLN A 310 -17.44 11.42 -1.54
CA GLN A 310 -16.25 10.92 -2.22
C GLN A 310 -16.48 10.81 -3.73
N SER A 311 -17.55 10.14 -4.17
CA SER A 311 -17.85 9.93 -5.61
C SER A 311 -17.99 11.24 -6.36
N ASN A 312 -18.77 12.20 -5.81
CA ASN A 312 -18.95 13.52 -6.42
C ASN A 312 -17.63 14.31 -6.53
N ALA A 313 -16.78 14.24 -5.51
CA ALA A 313 -15.50 14.92 -5.51
C ALA A 313 -14.54 14.31 -6.55
N TYR A 314 -14.43 12.99 -6.56
CA TYR A 314 -13.51 12.27 -7.45
C TYR A 314 -13.88 12.42 -8.92
N LEU A 315 -15.18 12.34 -9.27
CA LEU A 315 -15.65 12.56 -10.65
C LEU A 315 -15.37 13.97 -11.13
N LYS A 316 -15.61 14.99 -10.29
CA LYS A 316 -15.29 16.39 -10.61
C LYS A 316 -13.80 16.62 -10.81
N GLN A 317 -12.97 16.03 -9.96
CA GLN A 317 -11.52 16.15 -10.09
C GLN A 317 -11.04 15.47 -11.38
N ALA A 318 -11.45 14.22 -11.63
CA ALA A 318 -11.08 13.49 -12.84
C ALA A 318 -11.54 14.20 -14.14
N PHE A 319 -12.74 14.78 -14.12
CA PHE A 319 -13.22 15.61 -15.22
C PHE A 319 -12.34 16.85 -15.43
N SER A 320 -11.94 17.52 -14.36
CA SER A 320 -11.04 18.70 -14.41
C SER A 320 -9.64 18.33 -14.90
N ALA A 321 -9.15 17.15 -14.50
CA ALA A 321 -7.88 16.54 -14.93
C ALA A 321 -7.91 16.05 -16.40
N LYS A 322 -9.10 16.04 -17.03
CA LYS A 322 -9.34 15.57 -18.40
C LYS A 322 -8.93 14.10 -18.62
N THR A 323 -9.04 13.28 -17.57
CA THR A 323 -8.79 11.85 -17.64
C THR A 323 -10.07 11.12 -18.06
N GLN A 324 -9.96 10.20 -19.02
CA GLN A 324 -11.09 9.41 -19.52
C GLN A 324 -11.24 8.05 -18.82
N VAL A 325 -10.24 7.66 -18.02
CA VAL A 325 -10.22 6.39 -17.28
C VAL A 325 -9.90 6.68 -15.83
N MET A 326 -10.66 6.06 -14.93
CA MET A 326 -10.45 6.11 -13.49
C MET A 326 -10.27 4.69 -12.94
N TYR A 327 -9.11 4.42 -12.36
CA TYR A 327 -8.86 3.20 -11.60
C TYR A 327 -9.31 3.42 -10.15
N VAL A 328 -10.23 2.59 -9.66
CA VAL A 328 -10.82 2.73 -8.32
C VAL A 328 -10.39 1.56 -7.45
N SER A 329 -9.77 1.85 -6.30
CA SER A 329 -9.61 0.87 -5.22
C SER A 329 -10.68 1.08 -4.15
N SER A 330 -11.27 -0.03 -3.69
CA SER A 330 -12.26 -0.03 -2.61
C SER A 330 -12.42 -1.44 -2.04
N GLY A 331 -12.74 -1.54 -0.76
CA GLY A 331 -13.29 -2.75 -0.16
C GLY A 331 -14.77 -2.97 -0.45
N ASN A 332 -15.47 -2.01 -1.07
CA ASN A 332 -16.89 -2.10 -1.39
C ASN A 332 -17.15 -2.09 -2.91
N LEU A 333 -17.11 -3.28 -3.53
CA LEU A 333 -17.32 -3.43 -4.98
C LEU A 333 -18.70 -2.98 -5.46
N ALA A 334 -19.73 -3.05 -4.62
CA ALA A 334 -21.07 -2.59 -4.97
C ALA A 334 -21.10 -1.07 -5.20
N GLU A 335 -20.34 -0.32 -4.39
CA GLU A 335 -20.18 1.12 -4.55
C GLU A 335 -19.29 1.49 -5.73
N VAL A 336 -18.27 0.70 -6.05
CA VAL A 336 -17.49 0.87 -7.29
C VAL A 336 -18.39 0.75 -8.52
N HIS A 337 -19.30 -0.23 -8.55
CA HIS A 337 -20.28 -0.38 -9.62
C HIS A 337 -21.24 0.83 -9.70
N HIS A 338 -21.72 1.31 -8.55
CA HIS A 338 -22.55 2.52 -8.50
C HIS A 338 -21.80 3.74 -9.05
N LEU A 339 -20.51 3.89 -8.73
CA LEU A 339 -19.67 4.96 -9.24
C LEU A 339 -19.52 4.86 -10.76
N GLY A 340 -19.40 3.64 -11.29
CA GLY A 340 -19.41 3.36 -12.73
C GLY A 340 -20.62 3.96 -13.46
N LEU A 341 -21.82 3.75 -12.93
CA LEU A 341 -23.04 4.31 -13.51
C LEU A 341 -23.08 5.84 -13.46
N GLN A 342 -22.58 6.45 -12.38
CA GLN A 342 -22.52 7.91 -12.25
C GLN A 342 -21.46 8.54 -13.16
N ALA A 343 -20.37 7.82 -13.44
CA ALA A 343 -19.26 8.30 -14.26
C ALA A 343 -19.61 8.44 -15.75
N GLU A 344 -20.68 7.76 -16.22
CA GLU A 344 -21.18 7.89 -17.59
C GLU A 344 -21.52 9.34 -17.94
N GLU A 345 -22.09 10.10 -17.00
CA GLU A 345 -22.41 11.53 -17.17
C GLU A 345 -21.17 12.40 -17.42
N TYR A 346 -20.01 11.94 -16.97
CA TYR A 346 -18.72 12.61 -17.11
C TYR A 346 -17.90 12.07 -18.28
N ASN A 347 -18.39 11.05 -19.00
CA ASN A 347 -17.64 10.31 -20.02
C ASN A 347 -16.30 9.77 -19.48
N ILE A 348 -16.34 9.20 -18.26
CA ILE A 348 -15.20 8.59 -17.58
C ILE A 348 -15.49 7.09 -17.42
N ALA A 349 -14.60 6.25 -17.93
CA ALA A 349 -14.66 4.81 -17.70
C ALA A 349 -14.09 4.47 -16.31
N ILE A 350 -14.89 3.81 -15.48
CA ILE A 350 -14.43 3.26 -14.21
C ILE A 350 -13.86 1.85 -14.46
N THR A 351 -12.72 1.56 -13.84
CA THR A 351 -12.11 0.22 -13.85
C THR A 351 -11.48 -0.10 -12.49
N HIS A 352 -11.19 -1.38 -12.27
CA HIS A 352 -10.50 -1.90 -11.10
C HIS A 352 -9.79 -3.21 -11.46
N LYS A 353 -8.89 -3.69 -10.59
CA LYS A 353 -8.07 -4.90 -10.86
C LYS A 353 -8.91 -6.12 -11.25
N GLU A 354 -10.09 -6.31 -10.67
CA GLU A 354 -10.98 -7.43 -10.97
C GLU A 354 -11.55 -7.37 -12.41
N ASP A 355 -11.69 -6.19 -13.01
CA ASP A 355 -12.07 -6.04 -14.43
C ASP A 355 -10.93 -6.38 -15.37
N LEU A 356 -9.71 -6.00 -14.99
CA LEU A 356 -8.52 -6.05 -15.86
C LEU A 356 -7.84 -7.42 -15.86
N LEU A 357 -7.82 -8.10 -14.70
CA LEU A 357 -7.11 -9.36 -14.51
C LEU A 357 -8.07 -10.54 -14.74
N LYS A 358 -7.94 -11.18 -15.90
CA LYS A 358 -8.76 -12.34 -16.31
C LYS A 358 -7.88 -13.56 -16.62
N GLY A 359 -8.49 -14.74 -16.68
CA GLY A 359 -7.78 -16.00 -16.95
C GLY A 359 -6.73 -16.28 -15.88
N GLU A 360 -5.52 -16.63 -16.30
CA GLU A 360 -4.40 -16.94 -15.38
C GLU A 360 -4.09 -15.79 -14.40
N ASP A 361 -4.16 -14.53 -14.86
CA ASP A 361 -3.92 -13.37 -13.99
C ASP A 361 -5.01 -13.24 -12.92
N GLY A 362 -6.25 -13.58 -13.25
CA GLY A 362 -7.37 -13.63 -12.31
C GLY A 362 -7.23 -14.79 -11.31
N GLU A 363 -6.78 -15.96 -11.75
CA GLU A 363 -6.50 -17.10 -10.86
C GLU A 363 -5.36 -16.80 -9.87
N GLU A 364 -4.39 -15.97 -10.25
CA GLU A 364 -3.35 -15.47 -9.34
C GLU A 364 -3.90 -14.45 -8.35
N LEU A 365 -4.73 -13.51 -8.80
CA LEU A 365 -5.44 -12.57 -7.92
C LEU A 365 -6.29 -13.32 -6.88
N ASP A 366 -6.93 -14.42 -7.29
CA ASP A 366 -7.81 -15.21 -6.41
C ASP A 366 -7.10 -15.94 -5.28
N LYS A 367 -5.79 -16.18 -5.41
CA LYS A 367 -4.96 -16.77 -4.35
C LYS A 367 -4.57 -15.79 -3.26
N LEU A 368 -4.74 -14.49 -3.49
CA LEU A 368 -4.37 -13.43 -2.56
C LEU A 368 -5.50 -13.14 -1.56
N SER A 369 -5.10 -12.92 -0.30
CA SER A 369 -6.00 -12.40 0.73
C SER A 369 -6.46 -10.98 0.43
N TRP A 370 -7.50 -10.51 1.12
CA TRP A 370 -8.01 -9.15 0.99
C TRP A 370 -6.90 -8.08 1.17
N ASP A 371 -6.11 -8.19 2.23
CA ASP A 371 -4.97 -7.29 2.49
C ASP A 371 -3.89 -7.34 1.39
N GLN A 372 -3.66 -8.53 0.81
CA GLN A 372 -2.69 -8.70 -0.27
C GLN A 372 -3.18 -8.10 -1.58
N ARG A 373 -4.49 -8.14 -1.84
CA ARG A 373 -5.11 -7.47 -2.97
C ARG A 373 -5.03 -5.95 -2.85
N ALA A 374 -5.19 -5.40 -1.64
CA ALA A 374 -5.01 -3.96 -1.39
C ALA A 374 -3.58 -3.48 -1.68
N MET A 375 -2.56 -4.34 -1.56
CA MET A 375 -1.19 -3.97 -1.96
C MET A 375 -1.04 -3.80 -3.49
N ILE A 376 -1.83 -4.50 -4.30
CA ILE A 376 -1.88 -4.28 -5.75
C ILE A 376 -2.43 -2.88 -6.01
N ASP A 377 -3.55 -2.54 -5.37
CA ASP A 377 -4.18 -1.23 -5.48
C ASP A 377 -3.23 -0.11 -5.07
N TYR A 378 -2.50 -0.29 -3.96
CA TYR A 378 -1.47 0.66 -3.52
C TYR A 378 -0.46 0.95 -4.63
N LEU A 379 0.13 -0.09 -5.22
CA LEU A 379 1.15 0.06 -6.26
C LEU A 379 0.58 0.71 -7.53
N VAL A 380 -0.60 0.29 -7.98
CA VAL A 380 -1.24 0.88 -9.17
C VAL A 380 -1.52 2.37 -8.94
N LEU A 381 -2.11 2.73 -7.78
CA LEU A 381 -2.45 4.12 -7.46
C LEU A 381 -1.23 5.03 -7.30
N THR A 382 -0.08 4.51 -6.87
CA THR A 382 1.16 5.32 -6.83
C THR A 382 1.59 5.80 -8.22
N LYS A 383 1.21 5.11 -9.31
CA LYS A 383 1.59 5.45 -10.69
C LYS A 383 0.60 6.37 -11.41
N ALA A 384 -0.57 6.66 -10.83
CA ALA A 384 -1.63 7.42 -11.48
C ALA A 384 -1.21 8.84 -11.88
N GLN A 385 -1.81 9.43 -12.91
CA GLN A 385 -1.54 10.81 -13.30
C GLN A 385 -1.92 11.78 -12.17
N GLU A 386 -3.13 11.64 -11.66
CA GLU A 386 -3.63 12.30 -10.47
C GLU A 386 -4.22 11.25 -9.53
N PHE A 387 -4.22 11.55 -8.23
CA PHE A 387 -4.78 10.68 -7.21
C PHE A 387 -5.77 11.43 -6.31
N ALA A 388 -6.89 10.78 -5.98
CA ALA A 388 -7.80 11.22 -4.93
C ALA A 388 -8.05 10.14 -3.87
N GLY A 389 -8.14 10.58 -2.62
CA GLY A 389 -8.49 9.74 -1.48
C GLY A 389 -9.09 10.54 -0.32
N VAL A 390 -9.19 9.92 0.85
CA VAL A 390 -9.78 10.53 2.05
C VAL A 390 -8.76 10.69 3.18
N GLY A 391 -8.91 11.79 3.93
CA GLY A 391 -7.99 12.20 4.99
C GLY A 391 -7.97 11.30 6.22
N HIS A 392 -9.04 10.55 6.48
CA HIS A 392 -9.11 9.61 7.61
C HIS A 392 -8.46 8.26 7.31
N SER A 393 -8.05 8.00 6.06
CA SER A 393 -7.48 6.72 5.65
C SER A 393 -5.96 6.76 5.61
N SER A 394 -5.32 5.92 6.43
CA SER A 394 -3.87 5.74 6.41
C SER A 394 -3.36 5.20 5.06
N PHE A 395 -4.19 4.43 4.35
CA PHE A 395 -3.90 3.94 2.99
C PHE A 395 -3.75 5.11 2.00
N SER A 396 -4.69 6.06 2.00
CA SER A 396 -4.64 7.24 1.13
C SER A 396 -3.41 8.11 1.43
N TRP A 397 -3.10 8.32 2.71
CA TRP A 397 -1.90 9.07 3.11
C TRP A 397 -0.61 8.39 2.66
N ASN A 398 -0.47 7.06 2.83
CA ASN A 398 0.75 6.38 2.39
C ASN A 398 0.92 6.45 0.86
N ILE A 399 -0.17 6.46 0.07
CA ILE A 399 -0.08 6.67 -1.39
C ILE A 399 0.33 8.10 -1.70
N ALA A 400 -0.33 9.09 -1.09
CA ALA A 400 -0.02 10.50 -1.31
C ALA A 400 1.43 10.82 -0.97
N LEU A 401 1.89 10.40 0.22
CA LEU A 401 3.27 10.59 0.65
C LEU A 401 4.28 9.88 -0.28
N LYS A 402 3.96 8.67 -0.76
CA LYS A 402 4.84 7.96 -1.70
C LYS A 402 4.94 8.66 -3.05
N ARG A 403 3.84 9.20 -3.55
CA ARG A 403 3.81 9.99 -4.79
C ARG A 403 4.58 11.30 -4.62
N HIS A 404 4.47 11.93 -3.45
CA HIS A 404 5.17 13.17 -3.11
C HIS A 404 6.70 13.06 -3.19
N GLU A 405 7.28 11.89 -2.91
CA GLU A 405 8.74 11.67 -3.02
C GLU A 405 9.30 11.95 -4.42
N THR A 406 8.43 11.99 -5.45
CA THR A 406 8.81 12.25 -6.83
C THR A 406 8.84 13.75 -7.19
N THR A 407 8.37 14.62 -6.30
CA THR A 407 8.31 16.07 -6.53
C THR A 407 9.23 16.81 -5.59
N GLU A 408 10.28 17.44 -6.12
CA GLU A 408 11.26 18.13 -5.26
C GLU A 408 10.78 19.52 -4.74
N HIS A 409 9.62 20.03 -5.19
CA HIS A 409 9.30 21.47 -4.99
C HIS A 409 7.83 21.83 -4.73
N VAL A 410 6.88 20.89 -4.72
CA VAL A 410 5.49 21.21 -4.37
C VAL A 410 5.27 20.84 -2.92
N LEU A 411 4.93 21.81 -2.06
CA LEU A 411 4.56 21.51 -0.68
C LEU A 411 3.07 21.21 -0.64
N GLY A 412 2.71 20.12 0.04
CA GLY A 412 1.32 19.82 0.35
C GLY A 412 0.68 20.96 1.16
N SER A 413 -0.49 21.43 0.75
CA SER A 413 -1.23 22.50 1.40
C SER A 413 -2.63 22.03 1.78
N LEU A 414 -3.06 22.38 3.00
CA LEU A 414 -4.42 22.15 3.48
C LEU A 414 -5.24 23.44 3.33
N ASP A 415 -6.32 23.38 2.57
CA ASP A 415 -7.39 24.37 2.66
C ASP A 415 -8.32 23.96 3.81
N GLU A 416 -8.18 24.66 4.95
CA GLU A 416 -8.98 24.41 6.15
C GLU A 416 -10.47 24.73 5.96
N ALA A 417 -10.84 25.59 5.00
CA ALA A 417 -12.23 25.95 4.76
C ALA A 417 -12.98 24.86 3.98
N THR A 418 -12.28 24.17 3.07
CA THR A 418 -12.86 23.05 2.31
C THR A 418 -12.49 21.68 2.87
N GLU A 419 -11.59 21.62 3.85
CA GLU A 419 -11.01 20.38 4.40
C GLU A 419 -10.37 19.51 3.31
N VAL A 420 -9.66 20.15 2.38
CA VAL A 420 -8.99 19.49 1.25
C VAL A 420 -7.49 19.75 1.34
N TRP A 421 -6.71 18.66 1.38
CA TRP A 421 -5.26 18.72 1.26
C TRP A 421 -4.84 18.35 -0.17
N SER A 422 -3.87 19.05 -0.73
CA SER A 422 -3.28 18.69 -2.01
C SER A 422 -1.81 19.08 -2.11
N ASP A 423 -1.04 18.26 -2.81
CA ASP A 423 0.37 18.50 -3.19
C ASP A 423 0.56 18.60 -4.71
N GLY A 424 -0.51 18.81 -5.47
CA GLY A 424 -0.49 18.89 -6.93
C GLY A 424 -0.43 17.54 -7.67
N LEU A 425 -0.06 16.44 -7.00
CA LEU A 425 -0.17 15.08 -7.55
C LEU A 425 -1.31 14.27 -6.93
N SER A 426 -1.63 14.60 -5.69
CA SER A 426 -2.58 13.92 -4.84
C SER A 426 -3.50 14.93 -4.17
N THR A 427 -4.75 14.53 -4.00
CA THR A 427 -5.78 15.31 -3.31
C THR A 427 -6.46 14.43 -2.28
N LEU A 428 -6.46 14.84 -1.02
CA LEU A 428 -7.13 14.15 0.07
C LEU A 428 -8.29 15.00 0.59
N TYR A 429 -9.47 14.41 0.66
CA TYR A 429 -10.70 15.07 1.08
C TYR A 429 -11.08 14.73 2.53
N GLY A 430 -11.72 15.66 3.24
CA GLY A 430 -12.09 15.49 4.65
C GLY A 430 -10.87 15.51 5.58
N VAL A 431 -9.88 16.33 5.25
CA VAL A 431 -8.61 16.41 5.98
C VAL A 431 -8.71 17.44 7.10
N ARG A 432 -8.61 16.94 8.33
CA ARG A 432 -8.34 17.72 9.54
C ARG A 432 -6.84 18.06 9.66
N LYS A 433 -6.53 19.19 10.28
CA LYS A 433 -5.14 19.62 10.58
C LYS A 433 -4.30 18.53 11.28
N SER A 434 -4.89 17.78 12.21
CA SER A 434 -4.19 16.73 12.94
C SER A 434 -3.73 15.58 12.03
N TYR A 435 -4.41 15.29 10.90
CA TYR A 435 -3.92 14.29 9.95
C TYR A 435 -2.66 14.75 9.23
N VAL A 436 -2.59 16.04 8.85
CA VAL A 436 -1.38 16.64 8.26
C VAL A 436 -0.22 16.60 9.26
N GLU A 437 -0.48 16.85 10.54
CA GLU A 437 0.54 16.76 11.58
C GLU A 437 1.01 15.30 11.76
N SER A 438 0.09 14.34 11.80
CA SER A 438 0.41 12.91 11.92
C SER A 438 1.08 12.31 10.68
N SER A 439 0.90 12.89 9.49
CA SER A 439 1.58 12.39 8.28
C SER A 439 3.10 12.51 8.39
N GLY A 440 3.61 13.46 9.19
CA GLY A 440 5.03 13.54 9.56
C GLY A 440 5.54 12.39 10.43
N CYS A 441 4.66 11.45 10.79
CA CYS A 441 4.98 10.22 11.50
C CYS A 441 4.77 8.96 10.64
N MET A 442 4.51 9.11 9.34
CA MET A 442 4.29 8.00 8.40
C MET A 442 5.49 7.82 7.48
N TRP A 443 6.05 6.62 7.48
CA TRP A 443 7.10 6.23 6.54
C TRP A 443 6.50 5.91 5.16
N ALA A 444 6.86 6.70 4.16
CA ALA A 444 6.43 6.52 2.77
C ALA A 444 7.06 5.28 2.11
#